data_AF-G5SP04-F1
#
_entry.id   AF-G5SP04-F1
#
_cell.length_a   1.000
_cell.length_b   1.000
_cell.length_c   1.000
_cell.angle_alpha   90.00
_cell.angle_beta   90.00
_cell.angle_gamma   90.00
#
_symmetry.space_group_name_H-M   'P 1'
#
loop_
_entity.id
_entity.type
_entity.pdbx_description
1 polymer ?
#
loop_
_entity_poly.entity_id
_entity_poly.type
_entity_poly.pdbx_seq_one_letter_code
_entity_poly.pdbx_strand_id
1 'polypeptide(L)'
;DKVIVPNTSLGSSLLDENHKDFTIFYEALKRTALLDSLSRYRDDDYEVWKNNYAPFTQSMRIGNEDYIGKRPDHRYTGFTLLIVPDKVLYEKYGERFNEGMTMDQKIDALYDLAAEKYADYTSASIFGLDKTDPATGKTYKELYWNKTSLKSRHNPLNMFLSYHILDRLFTSTAKLINCWQIYTAYADPTEWISTLLDFSTIKLEKVYRTIDPAVEYERDFYINHSEACVYNNYERIRGAHLTIPENADNFSLNVAYYYVDDVLAYDQTMRNQVMNTRIRIDVLTLWPELTTNNIRLCGNPTQGYNAGDNSEEGTEGGGHNWYLPPGYLDNVTFGENTIFFLERPIIQWSNMGGDVVGILGTSYDVTFRLPNVPPGTYELRLGYTALESRGIGQVYVDGIPQGLPMDMRIFGNDGRIGGLYNGWAGWRNKDENSSGIYTTEELEENARIMKNNGYYSAPKSVFFGNDGNDIPRYNASNCTLYYNSCNLLRRKICTVEVKANTHHTVRLRSVLTSSETSDFTLDFMELVPIDICGAGGLGEDLY
;
A
#
# COMPACT_ATOMS: atom_id res chain seq x y z
N ASP A 1 -6.43 23.28 11.95
CA ASP A 1 -7.48 23.47 10.94
C ASP A 1 -7.22 24.73 10.12
N LYS A 2 -6.40 24.63 9.07
CA LYS A 2 -6.35 25.63 7.99
C LYS A 2 -6.68 24.88 6.71
N VAL A 3 -7.57 25.43 5.90
CA VAL A 3 -7.79 24.95 4.53
C VAL A 3 -6.46 25.13 3.80
N ILE A 4 -5.81 24.02 3.43
CA ILE A 4 -4.62 24.04 2.59
C ILE A 4 -5.12 24.40 1.19
N VAL A 5 -4.94 25.66 0.79
CA VAL A 5 -5.14 26.05 -0.60
C VAL A 5 -3.89 25.63 -1.36
N PRO A 6 -3.98 24.81 -2.41
CA PRO A 6 -2.81 24.44 -3.21
C PRO A 6 -2.09 25.71 -3.68
N ASN A 7 -0.79 25.83 -3.41
CA ASN A 7 0.03 26.80 -4.14
C ASN A 7 0.00 26.39 -5.62
N THR A 8 -0.22 27.34 -6.52
CA THR A 8 -0.22 27.09 -7.98
C THR A 8 1.18 26.79 -8.53
N SER A 9 2.21 26.85 -7.68
CA SER A 9 3.59 26.47 -8.01
C SER A 9 3.76 24.94 -8.13
N LEU A 10 4.80 24.53 -8.84
CA LEU A 10 5.24 23.12 -8.89
C LEU A 10 6.17 22.81 -7.72
N GLY A 11 6.37 21.52 -7.45
CA GLY A 11 7.13 21.05 -6.30
C GLY A 11 8.54 21.58 -6.16
N SER A 12 9.27 21.81 -7.26
CA SER A 12 10.61 22.42 -7.20
C SER A 12 10.55 23.83 -6.58
N SER A 13 9.58 24.65 -7.00
CA SER A 13 9.39 26.01 -6.47
C SER A 13 8.94 26.01 -5.01
N LEU A 14 8.09 25.05 -4.61
CA LEU A 14 7.70 24.88 -3.20
C LEU A 14 8.94 24.67 -2.31
N LEU A 15 9.85 23.79 -2.72
CA LEU A 15 11.07 23.50 -1.98
C LEU A 15 12.07 24.67 -2.05
N ASP A 16 12.20 25.34 -3.19
CA ASP A 16 13.03 26.55 -3.34
C ASP A 16 12.64 27.64 -2.31
N GLU A 17 11.35 27.78 -2.02
CA GLU A 17 10.83 28.80 -1.09
C GLU A 17 10.91 28.37 0.39
N ASN A 18 10.92 27.07 0.69
CA ASN A 18 10.70 26.55 2.06
C ASN A 18 11.86 25.71 2.65
N HIS A 19 13.04 25.66 2.01
CA HIS A 19 14.16 24.77 2.42
C HIS A 19 15.09 25.26 3.53
N LYS A 20 14.75 26.35 4.24
CA LYS A 20 15.62 26.95 5.27
C LYS A 20 16.03 25.98 6.39
N ASP A 21 15.19 25.00 6.71
CA ASP A 21 15.41 24.04 7.80
C ASP A 21 16.02 22.71 7.30
N PHE A 22 16.20 22.56 5.99
CA PHE A 22 16.69 21.33 5.34
C PHE A 22 17.64 21.65 4.16
N THR A 23 18.56 22.60 4.37
CA THR A 23 19.45 23.09 3.31
C THR A 23 20.34 22.00 2.73
N ILE A 24 20.77 21.03 3.55
CA ILE A 24 21.59 19.90 3.10
C ILE A 24 20.77 19.01 2.17
N PHE A 25 19.54 18.67 2.58
CA PHE A 25 18.67 17.77 1.82
C PHE A 25 18.27 18.41 0.49
N TYR A 26 17.90 19.69 0.49
CA TYR A 26 17.57 20.44 -0.72
C TYR A 26 18.74 20.50 -1.70
N GLU A 27 19.95 20.84 -1.24
CA GLU A 27 21.14 20.88 -2.10
C GLU A 27 21.47 19.48 -2.66
N ALA A 28 21.26 18.43 -1.88
CA ALA A 28 21.45 17.05 -2.34
C ALA A 28 20.45 16.67 -3.45
N LEU A 29 19.16 17.03 -3.30
CA LEU A 29 18.13 16.85 -4.34
C LEU A 29 18.50 17.58 -5.64
N LYS A 30 19.04 18.79 -5.52
CA LYS A 30 19.52 19.59 -6.66
C LYS A 30 20.71 18.94 -7.37
N ARG A 31 21.75 18.53 -6.63
CA ARG A 31 22.97 17.91 -7.19
C ARG A 31 22.70 16.56 -7.85
N THR A 32 21.70 15.83 -7.36
CA THR A 32 21.28 14.53 -7.91
C THR A 32 20.24 14.64 -9.03
N ALA A 33 19.84 15.87 -9.41
CA ALA A 33 18.79 16.15 -10.41
C ALA A 33 17.41 15.56 -10.08
N LEU A 34 17.14 15.27 -8.80
CA LEU A 34 15.83 14.79 -8.36
C LEU A 34 14.79 15.92 -8.31
N LEU A 35 15.20 17.18 -8.09
CA LEU A 35 14.28 18.33 -8.20
C LEU A 35 13.62 18.42 -9.58
N ASP A 36 14.36 18.13 -10.65
CA ASP A 36 13.85 18.16 -12.03
C ASP A 36 12.72 17.13 -12.24
N SER A 37 12.78 16.01 -11.51
CA SER A 37 11.76 14.95 -11.56
C SER A 37 10.43 15.40 -10.96
N LEU A 38 10.44 16.43 -10.11
CA LEU A 38 9.26 17.00 -9.43
C LEU A 38 8.54 18.06 -10.26
N SER A 39 8.89 18.25 -11.54
CA SER A 39 8.26 19.24 -12.42
C SER A 39 7.03 18.71 -13.15
N ARG A 40 6.84 17.38 -13.21
CA ARG A 40 5.70 16.76 -13.90
C ARG A 40 4.46 16.83 -13.02
N TYR A 41 3.37 17.35 -13.57
CA TYR A 41 2.08 17.48 -12.86
C TYR A 41 0.92 16.85 -13.60
N ARG A 42 0.76 17.07 -14.91
CA ARG A 42 -0.38 16.58 -15.70
C ARG A 42 0.08 15.84 -16.94
N ASP A 43 -0.60 14.74 -17.25
CA ASP A 43 -0.53 14.07 -18.53
C ASP A 43 -1.45 14.78 -19.55
N ASP A 44 -0.85 15.60 -20.42
CA ASP A 44 -1.59 16.33 -21.46
C ASP A 44 -2.12 15.41 -22.57
N ASP A 45 -1.50 14.25 -22.81
CA ASP A 45 -1.98 13.27 -23.78
C ASP A 45 -3.28 12.62 -23.26
N TYR A 46 -3.37 12.38 -21.95
CA TYR A 46 -4.60 11.92 -21.29
C TYR A 46 -5.79 12.86 -21.51
N GLU A 47 -5.57 14.19 -21.49
CA GLU A 47 -6.64 15.18 -21.64
C GLU A 47 -7.36 15.07 -23.00
N VAL A 48 -6.65 14.62 -24.02
CA VAL A 48 -7.20 14.32 -25.34
C VAL A 48 -7.74 12.89 -25.38
N TRP A 49 -6.94 11.92 -24.94
CA TRP A 49 -7.23 10.49 -25.00
C TRP A 49 -8.50 10.09 -24.25
N LYS A 50 -8.75 10.69 -23.09
CA LYS A 50 -9.90 10.37 -22.23
C LYS A 50 -11.24 10.53 -22.97
N ASN A 51 -11.32 11.44 -23.96
CA ASN A 51 -12.54 11.71 -24.74
C ASN A 51 -13.00 10.53 -25.61
N ASN A 52 -12.20 9.47 -25.74
CA ASN A 52 -12.62 8.20 -26.32
C ASN A 52 -13.57 7.39 -25.39
N TYR A 53 -13.71 7.82 -24.14
CA TYR A 53 -14.53 7.18 -23.11
C TYR A 53 -15.54 8.18 -22.53
N ALA A 54 -16.74 7.70 -22.20
CA ALA A 54 -17.81 8.55 -21.65
C ALA A 54 -17.43 9.11 -20.27
N PRO A 55 -17.84 10.32 -19.87
CA PRO A 55 -17.57 10.81 -18.52
C PRO A 55 -18.16 9.91 -17.41
N PHE A 56 -19.29 9.27 -17.70
CA PHE A 56 -19.99 8.36 -16.78
C PHE A 56 -20.45 7.08 -17.51
N THR A 57 -20.62 5.99 -16.76
CA THR A 57 -21.16 4.72 -17.25
C THR A 57 -22.10 4.08 -16.22
N GLN A 58 -23.16 3.45 -16.71
CA GLN A 58 -24.08 2.62 -15.91
C GLN A 58 -23.74 1.11 -16.00
N SER A 59 -22.59 0.77 -16.57
CA SER A 59 -22.21 -0.62 -16.82
C SER A 59 -21.72 -1.36 -15.57
N MET A 60 -21.62 -0.66 -14.43
CA MET A 60 -21.24 -1.25 -13.14
C MET A 60 -22.48 -1.84 -12.46
N ARG A 61 -22.92 -3.01 -12.92
CA ARG A 61 -23.98 -3.82 -12.31
C ARG A 61 -23.35 -4.99 -11.57
N ILE A 62 -23.46 -5.01 -10.24
CA ILE A 62 -22.82 -6.03 -9.40
C ILE A 62 -23.91 -6.78 -8.63
N GLY A 63 -24.17 -8.02 -9.02
CA GLY A 63 -25.31 -8.77 -8.52
C GLY A 63 -26.63 -8.00 -8.70
N ASN A 64 -27.18 -7.51 -7.57
CA ASN A 64 -28.45 -6.80 -7.53
C ASN A 64 -28.32 -5.27 -7.40
N GLU A 65 -27.10 -4.74 -7.33
CA GLU A 65 -26.81 -3.32 -7.12
C GLU A 65 -26.35 -2.65 -8.42
N ASP A 66 -26.75 -1.40 -8.60
CA ASP A 66 -26.36 -0.55 -9.73
C ASP A 66 -25.41 0.52 -9.25
N TYR A 67 -24.39 0.83 -10.03
CA TYR A 67 -23.47 1.93 -9.76
C TYR A 67 -23.28 2.78 -11.02
N ILE A 68 -23.16 4.09 -10.82
CA ILE A 68 -22.64 4.98 -11.86
C ILE A 68 -21.15 5.15 -11.63
N GLY A 69 -20.37 4.62 -12.58
CA GLY A 69 -18.93 4.80 -12.63
C GLY A 69 -18.57 6.13 -13.29
N LYS A 70 -17.83 6.98 -12.60
CA LYS A 70 -17.18 8.16 -13.15
C LYS A 70 -15.84 7.77 -13.78
N ARG A 71 -15.54 8.30 -14.96
CA ARG A 71 -14.19 8.23 -15.54
C ARG A 71 -13.30 9.24 -14.83
N PRO A 72 -12.03 8.92 -14.49
CA PRO A 72 -11.09 9.92 -14.00
C PRO A 72 -11.06 11.19 -14.86
N ASP A 73 -11.17 12.36 -14.23
CA ASP A 73 -11.21 13.63 -14.96
C ASP A 73 -9.84 13.99 -15.51
N HIS A 74 -8.78 13.66 -14.77
CA HIS A 74 -7.40 13.98 -15.07
C HIS A 74 -6.51 12.80 -14.75
N ARG A 75 -5.29 12.83 -15.29
CA ARG A 75 -4.20 11.97 -14.88
C ARG A 75 -3.05 12.84 -14.42
N TYR A 76 -3.07 13.16 -13.13
CA TYR A 76 -1.99 13.89 -12.48
C TYR A 76 -0.89 12.94 -12.00
N THR A 77 0.33 13.46 -12.02
CA THR A 77 1.50 12.90 -11.33
C THR A 77 1.81 13.78 -10.14
N GLY A 78 2.20 13.16 -9.03
CA GLY A 78 2.69 13.91 -7.89
C GLY A 78 3.51 13.04 -6.96
N PHE A 79 4.11 13.68 -5.96
CA PHE A 79 5.12 13.08 -5.10
C PHE A 79 4.95 13.54 -3.66
N THR A 80 5.46 12.74 -2.73
CA THR A 80 5.54 13.14 -1.32
C THR A 80 6.97 12.94 -0.83
N LEU A 81 7.59 14.03 -0.37
CA LEU A 81 8.95 14.01 0.14
C LEU A 81 8.95 13.83 1.66
N LEU A 82 9.75 12.88 2.14
CA LEU A 82 10.06 12.64 3.53
C LEU A 82 11.43 13.27 3.81
N ILE A 83 11.45 14.50 4.29
CA ILE A 83 12.66 15.32 4.39
C ILE A 83 13.27 15.19 5.77
N VAL A 84 14.59 15.01 5.84
CA VAL A 84 15.36 15.04 7.09
C VAL A 84 15.83 16.49 7.32
N PRO A 85 15.37 17.19 8.37
CA PRO A 85 15.87 18.53 8.69
C PRO A 85 17.37 18.53 9.03
N ASP A 86 18.06 19.63 8.76
CA ASP A 86 19.50 19.76 9.01
C ASP A 86 19.82 19.53 10.50
N LYS A 87 18.95 20.02 11.39
CA LYS A 87 19.06 19.83 12.85
C LYS A 87 19.10 18.35 13.23
N VAL A 88 18.27 17.52 12.61
CA VAL A 88 18.24 16.06 12.84
C VAL A 88 19.57 15.43 12.45
N LEU A 89 20.16 15.86 11.32
CA LEU A 89 21.48 15.38 10.90
C LEU A 89 22.57 15.76 11.91
N TYR A 90 22.55 16.99 12.43
CA TYR A 90 23.53 17.41 13.45
C TYR A 90 23.36 16.67 14.78
N GLU A 91 22.12 16.40 15.20
CA GLU A 91 21.83 15.77 16.49
C GLU A 91 22.07 14.26 16.49
N LYS A 92 21.57 13.55 15.47
CA LYS A 92 21.67 12.08 15.39
C LYS A 92 22.97 11.59 14.73
N TYR A 93 23.56 12.42 13.87
CA TYR A 93 24.73 12.06 13.07
C TYR A 93 25.89 13.06 13.29
N GLY A 94 26.01 13.59 14.51
CA GLY A 94 26.97 14.64 14.88
C GLY A 94 28.46 14.31 14.65
N GLU A 95 28.81 13.02 14.61
CA GLU A 95 30.16 12.57 14.24
C GLU A 95 30.48 12.80 12.74
N ARG A 96 29.44 12.93 11.91
CA ARG A 96 29.53 13.13 10.45
C ARG A 96 29.14 14.54 10.03
N PHE A 97 28.16 15.13 10.70
CA PHE A 97 27.61 16.43 10.37
C PHE A 97 27.79 17.40 11.54
N ASN A 98 28.30 18.59 11.24
CA ASN A 98 28.26 19.71 12.17
C ASN A 98 27.99 21.02 11.41
N GLU A 99 27.52 22.03 12.14
CA GLU A 99 27.12 23.32 11.56
C GLU A 99 28.27 24.00 10.80
N GLY A 100 29.51 23.86 11.28
CA GLY A 100 30.70 24.51 10.74
C GLY A 100 31.22 23.91 9.43
N MET A 101 30.68 22.80 8.96
CA MET A 101 31.05 22.22 7.67
C MET A 101 30.55 23.09 6.50
N THR A 102 31.36 23.16 5.46
CA THR A 102 30.91 23.68 4.16
C THR A 102 29.80 22.81 3.57
N MET A 103 28.99 23.36 2.67
CA MET A 103 27.95 22.58 2.00
C MET A 103 28.53 21.37 1.24
N ASP A 104 29.68 21.51 0.59
CA ASP A 104 30.34 20.39 -0.10
C ASP A 104 30.72 19.26 0.86
N GLN A 105 31.26 19.60 2.04
CA GLN A 105 31.56 18.60 3.07
C GLN A 105 30.29 17.92 3.60
N LYS A 106 29.17 18.65 3.73
CA LYS A 106 27.88 18.09 4.17
C LYS A 106 27.31 17.12 3.13
N ILE A 107 27.39 17.47 1.84
CA ILE A 107 26.98 16.58 0.75
C ILE A 107 27.87 15.34 0.67
N ASP A 108 29.18 15.50 0.86
CA ASP A 108 30.11 14.38 0.90
C ASP A 108 29.81 13.43 2.07
N ALA A 109 29.51 13.96 3.26
CA ALA A 109 29.12 13.16 4.42
C ALA A 109 27.79 12.41 4.19
N LEU A 110 26.82 13.05 3.51
CA LEU A 110 25.56 12.41 3.15
C LEU A 110 25.75 11.32 2.08
N TYR A 111 26.64 11.55 1.10
CA TYR A 111 27.05 10.53 0.15
C TYR A 111 27.68 9.32 0.85
N ASP A 112 28.60 9.55 1.78
CA ASP A 112 29.30 8.48 2.50
C ASP A 112 28.31 7.67 3.37
N LEU A 113 27.36 8.34 4.03
CA LEU A 113 26.25 7.70 4.75
C LEU A 113 25.38 6.85 3.80
N ALA A 114 25.01 7.39 2.64
CA ALA A 114 24.23 6.66 1.64
C ALA A 114 24.98 5.43 1.11
N ALA A 115 26.27 5.57 0.82
CA ALA A 115 27.11 4.46 0.34
C ALA A 115 27.21 3.34 1.38
N GLU A 116 27.30 3.68 2.67
CA GLU A 116 27.28 2.72 3.78
C GLU A 116 25.95 1.96 3.84
N LYS A 117 24.81 2.67 3.78
CA LYS A 117 23.46 2.08 3.87
C LYS A 117 23.18 1.06 2.77
N TYR A 118 23.75 1.24 1.59
CA TYR A 118 23.55 0.35 0.44
C TYR A 118 24.77 -0.52 0.10
N ALA A 119 25.79 -0.58 0.96
CA ALA A 119 27.07 -1.21 0.65
C ALA A 119 26.98 -2.71 0.36
N ASP A 120 25.96 -3.38 0.92
CA ASP A 120 25.82 -4.82 0.92
C ASP A 120 25.48 -5.44 -0.45
N TYR A 121 25.71 -6.76 -0.56
CA TYR A 121 25.49 -7.51 -1.81
C TYR A 121 24.00 -7.61 -2.20
N THR A 122 23.09 -7.68 -1.23
CA THR A 122 21.65 -7.74 -1.50
C THR A 122 21.18 -6.43 -2.11
N SER A 123 21.62 -5.29 -1.57
CA SER A 123 21.39 -3.97 -2.20
C SER A 123 21.93 -3.94 -3.63
N ALA A 124 23.15 -4.45 -3.86
CA ALA A 124 23.71 -4.53 -5.20
C ALA A 124 22.83 -5.33 -6.17
N SER A 125 22.32 -6.48 -5.72
CA SER A 125 21.45 -7.34 -6.53
C SER A 125 20.08 -6.71 -6.81
N ILE A 126 19.44 -6.12 -5.79
CA ILE A 126 18.10 -5.51 -5.90
C ILE A 126 18.11 -4.37 -6.91
N PHE A 127 19.11 -3.49 -6.81
CA PHE A 127 19.20 -2.27 -7.61
C PHE A 127 20.09 -2.43 -8.87
N GLY A 128 20.46 -3.68 -9.20
CA GLY A 128 21.22 -4.02 -10.40
C GLY A 128 22.63 -3.45 -10.44
N LEU A 129 23.21 -3.08 -9.31
CA LEU A 129 24.54 -2.50 -9.24
C LEU A 129 25.64 -3.49 -9.66
N ASP A 130 25.35 -4.78 -9.56
CA ASP A 130 26.20 -5.90 -10.01
C ASP A 130 26.07 -6.20 -11.51
N LYS A 131 25.07 -5.62 -12.21
CA LYS A 131 24.95 -5.74 -13.66
C LYS A 131 26.07 -4.97 -14.35
N THR A 132 26.56 -5.55 -15.44
CA THR A 132 27.68 -5.00 -16.23
C THR A 132 27.16 -4.16 -17.38
N ASP A 133 27.72 -2.97 -17.55
CA ASP A 133 27.51 -2.15 -18.74
C ASP A 133 28.21 -2.82 -19.95
N PRO A 134 27.46 -3.22 -21.01
CA PRO A 134 28.04 -3.90 -22.17
C PRO A 134 29.14 -3.11 -22.91
N ALA A 135 29.12 -1.77 -22.82
CA ALA A 135 30.08 -0.91 -23.51
C ALA A 135 31.41 -0.78 -22.77
N THR A 136 31.41 -0.86 -21.44
CA THR A 136 32.64 -0.66 -20.63
C THR A 136 33.16 -1.94 -19.97
N GLY A 137 32.34 -2.97 -19.84
CA GLY A 137 32.66 -4.21 -19.12
C GLY A 137 32.75 -4.04 -17.60
N LYS A 138 32.41 -2.87 -17.07
CA LYS A 138 32.35 -2.59 -15.62
C LYS A 138 30.94 -2.73 -15.09
N THR A 139 30.83 -3.08 -13.82
CA THR A 139 29.55 -3.08 -13.10
C THR A 139 29.02 -1.65 -12.92
N TYR A 140 27.70 -1.48 -12.81
CA TYR A 140 27.12 -0.17 -12.52
C TYR A 140 27.59 0.41 -11.17
N LYS A 141 27.92 -0.45 -10.20
CA LYS A 141 28.58 -0.04 -8.95
C LYS A 141 29.91 0.65 -9.25
N GLU A 142 30.81 0.00 -10.00
CA GLU A 142 32.12 0.58 -10.35
C GLU A 142 32.03 1.87 -11.15
N LEU A 143 31.00 2.00 -12.00
CA LEU A 143 30.81 3.19 -12.84
C LEU A 143 30.23 4.39 -12.07
N TYR A 144 29.30 4.16 -11.15
CA TYR A 144 28.46 5.24 -10.61
C TYR A 144 28.62 5.48 -9.11
N TRP A 145 29.32 4.62 -8.37
CA TRP A 145 29.62 4.84 -6.96
C TRP A 145 30.82 5.78 -6.79
N ASN A 146 30.64 7.02 -7.23
CA ASN A 146 31.58 8.12 -7.06
C ASN A 146 30.83 9.46 -6.93
N LYS A 147 31.54 10.47 -6.42
CA LYS A 147 31.00 11.81 -6.16
C LYS A 147 30.79 12.66 -7.41
N THR A 148 31.23 12.19 -8.59
CA THR A 148 31.04 12.91 -9.87
C THR A 148 29.82 12.45 -10.66
N SER A 149 29.22 11.30 -10.30
CA SER A 149 28.09 10.68 -11.01
C SER A 149 26.76 10.81 -10.26
N LEU A 150 26.57 11.88 -9.48
CA LEU A 150 25.44 12.07 -8.57
C LEU A 150 24.05 12.01 -9.25
N LYS A 151 23.97 12.27 -10.55
CA LYS A 151 22.72 12.22 -11.34
C LYS A 151 22.33 10.80 -11.76
N SER A 152 23.22 9.83 -11.64
CA SER A 152 22.92 8.44 -12.00
C SER A 152 21.95 7.83 -10.99
N ARG A 153 20.95 7.07 -11.49
CA ARG A 153 20.01 6.31 -10.65
C ARG A 153 20.68 5.19 -9.83
N HIS A 154 21.90 4.79 -10.21
CA HIS A 154 22.71 3.81 -9.49
C HIS A 154 23.69 4.45 -8.50
N ASN A 155 23.73 5.79 -8.39
CA ASN A 155 24.59 6.48 -7.44
C ASN A 155 24.01 6.37 -6.02
N PRO A 156 24.81 6.10 -4.98
CA PRO A 156 24.31 5.94 -3.62
C PRO A 156 23.47 7.11 -3.11
N LEU A 157 23.92 8.35 -3.33
CA LEU A 157 23.18 9.53 -2.86
C LEU A 157 21.85 9.68 -3.60
N ASN A 158 21.82 9.41 -4.91
CA ASN A 158 20.57 9.43 -5.69
C ASN A 158 19.59 8.36 -5.21
N MET A 159 20.07 7.13 -4.99
CA MET A 159 19.26 6.02 -4.49
C MET A 159 18.68 6.35 -3.11
N PHE A 160 19.53 6.85 -2.21
CA PHE A 160 19.15 7.26 -0.86
C PHE A 160 18.06 8.33 -0.87
N LEU A 161 18.23 9.41 -1.63
CA LEU A 161 17.21 10.46 -1.74
C LEU A 161 15.95 9.96 -2.44
N SER A 162 16.06 9.10 -3.47
CA SER A 162 14.90 8.54 -4.17
C SER A 162 14.01 7.70 -3.26
N TYR A 163 14.59 7.02 -2.25
CA TYR A 163 13.81 6.28 -1.24
C TYR A 163 13.02 7.20 -0.29
N HIS A 164 13.43 8.46 -0.15
CA HIS A 164 12.70 9.47 0.62
C HIS A 164 11.58 10.16 -0.19
N ILE A 165 11.35 9.76 -1.45
CA ILE A 165 10.33 10.37 -2.30
C ILE A 165 9.31 9.28 -2.67
N LEU A 166 8.08 9.43 -2.18
CA LEU A 166 6.96 8.57 -2.57
C LEU A 166 6.49 8.96 -3.97
N ASP A 167 6.07 7.97 -4.74
CA ASP A 167 5.68 8.12 -6.16
C ASP A 167 4.26 8.67 -6.37
N ARG A 168 3.67 9.22 -5.31
CA ARG A 168 2.30 9.73 -5.28
C ARG A 168 2.18 10.93 -4.35
N LEU A 169 1.15 11.73 -4.58
CA LEU A 169 0.84 12.89 -3.76
C LEU A 169 -0.12 12.54 -2.62
N PHE A 170 0.34 12.66 -1.38
CA PHE A 170 -0.52 12.74 -0.21
C PHE A 170 -0.80 14.21 0.13
N THR A 171 -2.04 14.65 -0.06
CA THR A 171 -2.42 16.06 0.13
C THR A 171 -2.50 16.49 1.59
N SER A 172 -2.59 15.53 2.52
CA SER A 172 -2.58 15.76 3.96
C SER A 172 -2.29 14.46 4.71
N THR A 173 -2.01 14.56 6.01
CA THR A 173 -1.84 13.39 6.88
C THR A 173 -3.10 12.53 6.99
N ALA A 174 -4.30 13.08 6.76
CA ALA A 174 -5.55 12.32 6.71
C ALA A 174 -5.64 11.36 5.50
N LYS A 175 -4.79 11.55 4.50
CA LYS A 175 -4.73 10.71 3.29
C LYS A 175 -3.56 9.72 3.31
N LEU A 176 -2.64 9.84 4.27
CA LEU A 176 -1.44 9.00 4.37
C LEU A 176 -1.78 7.52 4.55
N ILE A 177 -2.73 7.22 5.45
CA ILE A 177 -3.14 5.85 5.77
C ILE A 177 -4.66 5.77 5.90
N ASN A 178 -5.28 4.73 5.32
CA ASN A 178 -6.65 4.35 5.63
C ASN A 178 -6.73 3.80 7.06
N CYS A 179 -7.29 4.60 7.96
CA CYS A 179 -7.50 4.19 9.35
C CYS A 179 -8.88 3.54 9.59
N TRP A 180 -9.76 3.52 8.58
CA TRP A 180 -11.07 2.91 8.73
C TRP A 180 -10.96 1.39 8.85
N GLN A 181 -11.85 0.81 9.65
CA GLN A 181 -12.00 -0.64 9.77
C GLN A 181 -10.78 -1.41 10.30
N ILE A 182 -9.76 -0.72 10.84
CA ILE A 182 -8.62 -1.34 11.52
C ILE A 182 -8.86 -1.39 13.02
N TYR A 183 -8.85 -2.59 13.60
CA TYR A 183 -8.98 -2.76 15.04
C TYR A 183 -7.60 -2.61 15.71
N THR A 184 -7.35 -1.41 16.24
CA THR A 184 -6.07 -0.99 16.82
C THR A 184 -5.69 -1.71 18.13
N ALA A 185 -6.51 -2.65 18.60
CA ALA A 185 -6.13 -3.58 19.66
C ALA A 185 -5.24 -4.73 19.15
N TYR A 186 -5.22 -4.99 17.84
CA TYR A 186 -4.48 -6.10 17.24
C TYR A 186 -3.47 -5.68 16.17
N ALA A 187 -3.64 -4.54 15.52
CA ALA A 187 -2.63 -4.03 14.59
C ALA A 187 -2.73 -2.52 14.41
N ASP A 188 -1.61 -1.90 14.06
CA ASP A 188 -1.58 -0.51 13.62
C ASP A 188 -2.08 -0.40 12.16
N PRO A 189 -2.84 0.66 11.83
CA PRO A 189 -3.11 0.99 10.43
C PRO A 189 -1.79 1.16 9.67
N THR A 190 -1.61 0.36 8.63
CA THR A 190 -0.35 0.24 7.89
C THR A 190 -0.60 0.27 6.39
N GLU A 191 0.23 1.00 5.65
CA GLU A 191 0.31 0.97 4.20
C GLU A 191 1.74 0.73 3.73
N TRP A 192 1.87 0.07 2.58
CA TRP A 192 3.14 -0.20 1.92
C TRP A 192 3.18 0.60 0.62
N ILE A 193 4.00 1.66 0.60
CA ILE A 193 3.98 2.65 -0.48
C ILE A 193 5.28 2.62 -1.27
N SER A 194 5.17 2.53 -2.59
CA SER A 194 6.32 2.59 -3.49
C SER A 194 6.99 3.96 -3.47
N THR A 195 8.30 3.95 -3.72
CA THR A 195 9.13 5.17 -3.75
C THR A 195 9.70 5.38 -5.14
N LEU A 196 10.33 6.53 -5.38
CA LEU A 196 11.06 6.75 -6.62
C LEU A 196 12.27 5.82 -6.75
N LEU A 197 12.81 5.25 -5.67
CA LEU A 197 13.81 4.19 -5.78
C LEU A 197 13.11 2.92 -6.25
N ASP A 198 13.33 2.53 -7.51
CA ASP A 198 12.72 1.32 -8.07
C ASP A 198 13.11 0.07 -7.26
N PHE A 199 12.25 -0.94 -7.27
CA PHE A 199 12.34 -2.15 -6.46
C PHE A 199 12.33 -1.92 -4.94
N SER A 200 11.85 -0.76 -4.47
CA SER A 200 11.69 -0.47 -3.04
C SER A 200 10.27 -0.04 -2.70
N THR A 201 9.94 -0.21 -1.42
CA THR A 201 8.66 0.14 -0.81
C THR A 201 8.93 0.56 0.63
N ILE A 202 8.19 1.54 1.13
CA ILE A 202 8.27 2.01 2.50
C ILE A 202 7.10 1.46 3.32
N LYS A 203 7.32 1.23 4.62
CA LYS A 203 6.21 0.99 5.56
C LYS A 203 5.79 2.32 6.15
N LEU A 204 4.53 2.68 5.97
CA LEU A 204 3.91 3.87 6.55
C LEU A 204 2.88 3.38 7.57
N GLU A 205 3.03 3.75 8.83
CA GLU A 205 2.24 3.19 9.93
C GLU A 205 1.77 4.29 10.88
N LYS A 206 0.52 4.20 11.37
CA LYS A 206 0.02 5.06 12.44
C LYS A 206 0.08 4.29 13.74
N VAL A 207 1.02 4.62 14.61
CA VAL A 207 1.44 3.72 15.71
C VAL A 207 0.62 3.95 16.97
N TYR A 208 0.00 2.91 17.49
CA TYR A 208 -0.79 2.93 18.72
C TYR A 208 -0.02 2.26 19.86
N ARG A 209 -0.14 2.81 21.08
CA ARG A 209 0.52 2.28 22.28
C ARG A 209 0.03 0.87 22.68
N THR A 210 -1.14 0.48 22.18
CA THR A 210 -1.65 -0.89 22.30
C THR A 210 -0.82 -1.92 21.53
N ILE A 211 -0.14 -1.49 20.47
CA ILE A 211 0.69 -2.33 19.60
C ILE A 211 2.16 -2.16 19.95
N ASP A 212 2.63 -0.91 20.05
CA ASP A 212 3.97 -0.58 20.52
C ASP A 212 3.92 0.20 21.86
N PRO A 213 4.05 -0.48 23.01
CA PRO A 213 4.06 0.17 24.32
C PRO A 213 5.16 1.21 24.51
N ALA A 214 6.24 1.14 23.72
CA ALA A 214 7.39 2.05 23.81
C ALA A 214 7.25 3.30 22.93
N VAL A 215 6.17 3.44 22.15
CA VAL A 215 5.97 4.58 21.25
C VAL A 215 5.92 5.91 22.02
N GLU A 216 6.77 6.83 21.58
CA GLU A 216 6.94 8.15 22.21
C GLU A 216 5.77 9.08 21.88
N TYR A 217 5.33 9.07 20.62
CA TYR A 217 4.20 9.86 20.10
C TYR A 217 3.07 8.92 19.67
N GLU A 218 2.11 8.68 20.57
CA GLU A 218 0.97 7.79 20.32
C GLU A 218 0.03 8.39 19.26
N ARG A 219 -0.41 7.56 18.30
CA ARG A 219 -1.32 7.89 17.21
C ARG A 219 -0.74 8.84 16.16
N ASP A 220 0.57 8.97 16.14
CA ASP A 220 1.31 9.67 15.08
C ASP A 220 1.83 8.68 14.02
N PHE A 221 2.36 9.23 12.93
CA PHE A 221 2.85 8.46 11.78
C PHE A 221 4.34 8.15 11.93
N TYR A 222 4.70 6.90 11.67
CA TYR A 222 6.08 6.43 11.64
C TYR A 222 6.37 5.74 10.31
N ILE A 223 7.63 5.87 9.90
CA ILE A 223 8.15 5.33 8.66
C ILE A 223 9.15 4.22 8.98
N ASN A 224 8.97 3.05 8.36
CA ASN A 224 9.81 1.86 8.58
C ASN A 224 9.88 1.44 10.06
N HIS A 225 8.76 1.53 10.76
CA HIS A 225 8.60 1.08 12.15
C HIS A 225 8.26 -0.42 12.21
N SER A 226 8.72 -1.08 13.27
CA SER A 226 8.30 -2.43 13.64
C SER A 226 8.27 -2.53 15.17
N GLU A 227 7.11 -2.88 15.70
CA GLU A 227 6.92 -3.21 17.11
C GLU A 227 7.75 -4.45 17.49
N ALA A 228 8.11 -4.61 18.76
CA ALA A 228 8.79 -5.82 19.22
C ALA A 228 7.81 -7.02 19.20
N CYS A 229 8.03 -7.97 18.30
CA CYS A 229 7.16 -9.13 18.13
C CYS A 229 7.95 -10.42 17.85
N VAL A 230 7.27 -11.56 17.80
CA VAL A 230 7.93 -12.86 17.58
C VAL A 230 8.66 -12.93 16.24
N TYR A 231 8.20 -12.19 15.22
CA TYR A 231 8.76 -12.23 13.87
C TYR A 231 10.07 -11.46 13.72
N ASN A 232 10.36 -10.51 14.63
CA ASN A 232 11.61 -9.77 14.66
C ASN A 232 12.43 -10.05 15.93
N ASN A 233 12.26 -11.23 16.54
CA ASN A 233 12.96 -11.64 17.76
C ASN A 233 12.76 -10.67 18.94
N TYR A 234 11.60 -10.02 19.01
CA TYR A 234 11.28 -8.99 20.00
C TYR A 234 12.21 -7.77 19.94
N GLU A 235 12.81 -7.51 18.79
CA GLU A 235 13.64 -6.34 18.52
C GLU A 235 12.80 -5.23 17.92
N ARG A 236 12.48 -4.21 18.72
CA ARG A 236 11.75 -3.04 18.25
C ARG A 236 12.60 -2.23 17.28
N ILE A 237 12.05 -1.92 16.11
CA ILE A 237 12.57 -0.91 15.19
C ILE A 237 11.70 0.35 15.31
N ARG A 238 12.25 1.40 15.92
CA ARG A 238 11.52 2.66 16.15
C ARG A 238 10.94 3.27 14.87
N GLY A 239 11.66 3.17 13.76
CA GLY A 239 11.38 3.95 12.57
C GLY A 239 11.58 5.45 12.76
N ALA A 240 11.31 6.22 11.71
CA ALA A 240 11.36 7.67 11.73
C ALA A 240 9.97 8.25 12.00
N HIS A 241 9.85 9.15 12.98
CA HIS A 241 8.60 9.84 13.29
C HIS A 241 8.37 10.96 12.27
N LEU A 242 7.16 11.01 11.70
CA LEU A 242 6.76 11.99 10.71
C LEU A 242 6.06 13.18 11.36
N THR A 243 6.49 14.38 11.00
CA THR A 243 5.88 15.64 11.44
C THR A 243 5.61 16.57 10.27
N ILE A 244 4.74 17.56 10.48
CA ILE A 244 4.46 18.62 9.51
C ILE A 244 5.38 19.80 9.84
N PRO A 245 6.01 20.45 8.85
CA PRO A 245 6.82 21.65 9.11
C PRO A 245 5.97 22.76 9.75
N GLU A 246 6.48 23.35 10.83
CA GLU A 246 5.83 24.47 11.49
C GLU A 246 6.03 25.77 10.68
N ASN A 247 4.93 26.48 10.41
CA ASN A 247 4.95 27.80 9.75
C ASN A 247 5.56 27.82 8.33
N ALA A 248 5.46 26.73 7.59
CA ALA A 248 5.80 26.66 6.17
C ALA A 248 4.67 26.00 5.38
N ASP A 249 4.48 26.42 4.13
CA ASP A 249 3.60 25.72 3.21
C ASP A 249 4.29 24.42 2.79
N ASN A 250 3.64 23.29 3.01
CA ASN A 250 4.22 21.97 2.78
C ASN A 250 3.56 21.21 1.62
N PHE A 251 2.81 21.94 0.80
CA PHE A 251 1.96 21.37 -0.24
C PHE A 251 1.86 22.31 -1.45
N SER A 252 1.88 21.72 -2.64
CA SER A 252 1.78 22.36 -3.96
C SER A 252 0.95 21.48 -4.90
N LEU A 253 0.80 21.86 -6.18
CA LEU A 253 -0.01 21.10 -7.15
C LEU A 253 0.37 19.62 -7.28
N ASN A 254 1.66 19.29 -7.18
CA ASN A 254 2.17 17.95 -7.43
C ASN A 254 3.15 17.45 -6.36
N VAL A 255 3.41 18.23 -5.31
CA VAL A 255 4.31 17.82 -4.23
C VAL A 255 3.74 18.19 -2.87
N ALA A 256 3.80 17.24 -1.95
CA ALA A 256 3.77 17.48 -0.51
C ALA A 256 5.12 17.16 0.10
N TYR A 257 5.51 17.81 1.20
CA TYR A 257 6.63 17.34 2.00
C TYR A 257 6.29 17.30 3.48
N TYR A 258 6.91 16.36 4.18
CA TYR A 258 6.83 16.16 5.61
C TYR A 258 8.25 16.04 6.16
N TYR A 259 8.43 16.36 7.45
CA TYR A 259 9.69 16.10 8.12
C TYR A 259 9.69 14.71 8.72
N VAL A 260 10.84 14.04 8.66
CA VAL A 260 11.11 12.82 9.39
C VAL A 260 12.30 13.03 10.31
N ASP A 261 12.22 12.46 11.51
CA ASP A 261 13.24 12.65 12.53
C ASP A 261 14.44 11.68 12.42
N ASP A 262 14.52 10.90 11.35
CA ASP A 262 15.65 10.04 11.04
C ASP A 262 15.79 9.83 9.53
N VAL A 263 16.98 9.40 9.10
CA VAL A 263 17.21 9.03 7.70
C VAL A 263 16.48 7.73 7.36
N LEU A 264 16.00 7.65 6.12
CA LEU A 264 15.32 6.48 5.57
C LEU A 264 16.25 5.76 4.60
N ALA A 265 16.33 4.44 4.70
CA ALA A 265 17.00 3.62 3.70
C ALA A 265 16.26 2.29 3.53
N TYR A 266 16.26 1.78 2.31
CA TYR A 266 15.84 0.40 2.05
C TYR A 266 17.00 -0.56 2.39
N ASP A 267 17.57 -0.42 3.58
CA ASP A 267 18.79 -1.09 4.04
C ASP A 267 18.50 -2.48 4.65
N GLN A 268 19.50 -3.12 5.27
CA GLN A 268 19.32 -4.45 5.87
C GLN A 268 18.26 -4.48 6.98
N THR A 269 18.19 -3.45 7.83
CA THR A 269 17.18 -3.38 8.89
C THR A 269 15.77 -3.32 8.30
N MET A 270 15.56 -2.46 7.30
CA MET A 270 14.27 -2.40 6.61
C MET A 270 13.89 -3.75 6.00
N ARG A 271 14.80 -4.37 5.23
CA ARG A 271 14.49 -5.59 4.48
C ARG A 271 14.35 -6.85 5.35
N ASN A 272 15.15 -6.96 6.41
CA ASN A 272 15.27 -8.21 7.18
C ASN A 272 14.50 -8.17 8.50
N GLN A 273 14.22 -6.99 9.06
CA GLN A 273 13.50 -6.86 10.33
C GLN A 273 12.12 -6.25 10.11
N VAL A 274 12.02 -5.07 9.49
CA VAL A 274 10.73 -4.38 9.30
C VAL A 274 9.83 -5.11 8.31
N MET A 275 10.39 -5.59 7.20
CA MET A 275 9.64 -6.34 6.18
C MET A 275 9.51 -7.83 6.49
N ASN A 276 10.10 -8.32 7.60
CA ASN A 276 9.87 -9.68 8.07
C ASN A 276 8.55 -9.77 8.84
N THR A 277 7.47 -9.41 8.16
CA THR A 277 6.10 -9.38 8.68
C THR A 277 5.14 -9.78 7.57
N ARG A 278 3.86 -9.91 7.92
CA ARG A 278 2.79 -10.12 6.95
C ARG A 278 2.55 -8.80 6.20
N ILE A 279 3.07 -8.70 4.99
CA ILE A 279 2.94 -7.49 4.16
C ILE A 279 1.54 -7.49 3.54
N ARG A 280 0.56 -6.97 4.29
CA ARG A 280 -0.82 -6.78 3.82
C ARG A 280 -0.95 -5.45 3.10
N ILE A 281 -1.38 -5.50 1.85
CA ILE A 281 -1.40 -4.38 0.92
C ILE A 281 -2.84 -4.21 0.46
N ASP A 282 -3.43 -3.08 0.84
CA ASP A 282 -4.63 -2.56 0.18
C ASP A 282 -4.32 -2.41 -1.32
N VAL A 283 -5.07 -3.10 -2.18
CA VAL A 283 -4.76 -3.11 -3.62
C VAL A 283 -4.86 -1.72 -4.26
N LEU A 284 -5.63 -0.79 -3.69
CA LEU A 284 -5.68 0.59 -4.18
C LEU A 284 -4.32 1.29 -4.07
N THR A 285 -3.45 0.84 -3.15
CA THR A 285 -2.10 1.39 -2.97
C THR A 285 -1.10 0.90 -4.01
N LEU A 286 -1.45 -0.06 -4.87
CA LEU A 286 -0.59 -0.49 -5.97
C LEU A 286 -0.42 0.59 -7.06
N TRP A 287 -1.39 1.51 -7.15
CA TRP A 287 -1.45 2.47 -8.25
C TRP A 287 -1.40 3.91 -7.75
N PRO A 288 -0.28 4.62 -7.96
CA PRO A 288 -0.10 6.01 -7.56
C PRO A 288 -1.18 6.97 -8.06
N GLU A 289 -1.75 6.69 -9.23
CA GLU A 289 -2.81 7.51 -9.84
C GLU A 289 -4.05 7.59 -8.96
N LEU A 290 -4.40 6.53 -8.22
CA LEU A 290 -5.59 6.51 -7.38
C LEU A 290 -5.45 7.45 -6.17
N THR A 291 -4.27 7.49 -5.56
CA THR A 291 -3.97 8.44 -4.47
C THR A 291 -3.85 9.86 -5.00
N THR A 292 -3.04 10.05 -6.06
CA THR A 292 -2.70 11.39 -6.59
C THR A 292 -3.92 12.13 -7.13
N ASN A 293 -4.85 11.42 -7.75
CA ASN A 293 -6.07 12.00 -8.32
C ASN A 293 -7.26 12.00 -7.33
N ASN A 294 -7.00 11.79 -6.03
CA ASN A 294 -8.00 11.80 -4.96
C ASN A 294 -9.19 10.84 -5.22
N ILE A 295 -8.91 9.71 -5.87
CA ILE A 295 -9.88 8.64 -6.12
C ILE A 295 -9.95 7.73 -4.88
N ARG A 296 -8.79 7.37 -4.35
CA ARG A 296 -8.66 6.62 -3.10
C ARG A 296 -9.11 7.47 -1.90
N LEU A 297 -9.83 6.83 -0.96
CA LEU A 297 -10.40 7.51 0.22
C LEU A 297 -11.28 8.71 -0.13
N CYS A 298 -11.99 8.67 -1.27
CA CYS A 298 -12.91 9.73 -1.66
C CYS A 298 -14.24 9.65 -0.87
N GLY A 299 -14.95 10.77 -0.82
CA GLY A 299 -16.27 10.84 -0.21
C GLY A 299 -16.32 10.67 1.31
N ASN A 300 -17.55 10.50 1.81
CA ASN A 300 -17.81 10.20 3.22
C ASN A 300 -17.99 8.68 3.41
N PRO A 301 -17.01 7.97 4.02
CA PRO A 301 -17.04 6.51 4.17
C PRO A 301 -18.13 6.00 5.11
N THR A 302 -18.72 6.89 5.93
CA THR A 302 -19.81 6.57 6.86
C THR A 302 -21.18 6.53 6.19
N GLN A 303 -21.30 7.07 4.97
CA GLN A 303 -22.52 6.95 4.19
C GLN A 303 -22.61 5.55 3.58
N GLY A 304 -23.64 4.80 3.98
CA GLY A 304 -24.03 3.56 3.31
C GLY A 304 -24.37 3.79 1.83
N TYR A 305 -24.55 2.69 1.10
CA TYR A 305 -25.06 2.72 -0.27
C TYR A 305 -26.36 3.54 -0.34
N ASN A 306 -26.43 4.49 -1.27
CA ASN A 306 -27.57 5.39 -1.42
C ASN A 306 -27.70 5.90 -2.87
N ALA A 307 -28.73 6.72 -3.14
CA ALA A 307 -29.03 7.20 -4.49
C ALA A 307 -27.87 7.94 -5.19
N GLY A 308 -26.92 8.51 -4.42
CA GLY A 308 -25.73 9.14 -4.99
C GLY A 308 -24.80 8.15 -5.70
N ASP A 309 -24.75 6.88 -5.25
CA ASP A 309 -24.00 5.79 -5.90
C ASP A 309 -24.55 5.45 -7.29
N ASN A 310 -25.82 5.79 -7.53
CA ASN A 310 -26.57 5.62 -8.77
C ASN A 310 -26.65 6.90 -9.60
N SER A 311 -25.83 7.91 -9.31
CA SER A 311 -25.93 9.25 -9.92
C SER A 311 -24.59 9.78 -10.42
N GLU A 312 -24.64 10.67 -11.42
CA GLU A 312 -23.45 11.40 -11.90
C GLU A 312 -22.94 12.44 -10.87
N GLU A 313 -23.82 12.87 -9.95
CA GLU A 313 -23.50 13.85 -8.90
C GLU A 313 -22.65 13.25 -7.77
N GLY A 314 -22.66 11.93 -7.61
CA GLY A 314 -21.96 11.22 -6.53
C GLY A 314 -22.59 11.42 -5.15
N THR A 315 -21.79 11.18 -4.11
CA THR A 315 -22.16 11.27 -2.69
C THR A 315 -21.42 12.40 -1.97
N GLU A 316 -21.68 12.58 -0.67
CA GLU A 316 -21.05 13.65 0.11
C GLU A 316 -19.52 13.61 0.04
N GLY A 317 -18.89 14.79 0.08
CA GLY A 317 -17.43 14.91 0.09
C GLY A 317 -16.76 14.50 -1.22
N GLY A 318 -17.51 14.50 -2.34
CA GLY A 318 -17.00 14.10 -3.65
C GLY A 318 -16.81 12.58 -3.79
N GLY A 319 -17.65 11.79 -3.13
CA GLY A 319 -17.62 10.34 -3.23
C GLY A 319 -18.17 9.89 -4.58
N HIS A 320 -17.34 9.25 -5.39
CA HIS A 320 -17.76 8.66 -6.65
C HIS A 320 -17.28 7.22 -6.73
N ASN A 321 -18.07 6.38 -7.39
CA ASN A 321 -17.58 5.12 -7.92
C ASN A 321 -16.87 5.42 -9.24
N TRP A 322 -15.83 4.68 -9.57
CA TRP A 322 -14.98 4.97 -10.72
C TRP A 322 -14.90 3.79 -11.64
N TYR A 323 -15.00 4.01 -12.94
CA TYR A 323 -14.55 3.02 -13.92
C TYR A 323 -13.26 3.53 -14.55
N LEU A 324 -12.29 2.63 -14.73
CA LEU A 324 -10.94 2.96 -15.13
C LEU A 324 -10.73 2.48 -16.57
N PRO A 325 -10.57 3.40 -17.54
CA PRO A 325 -10.27 3.03 -18.91
C PRO A 325 -8.91 2.32 -19.05
N PRO A 326 -8.75 1.37 -20.01
CA PRO A 326 -7.47 0.71 -20.28
C PRO A 326 -6.34 1.72 -20.53
N GLY A 327 -5.24 1.65 -19.77
CA GLY A 327 -4.11 2.58 -19.91
C GLY A 327 -4.18 3.81 -19.00
N TYR A 328 -5.22 3.97 -18.18
CA TYR A 328 -5.24 5.01 -17.13
C TYR A 328 -4.26 4.70 -15.98
N LEU A 329 -4.17 3.43 -15.57
CA LEU A 329 -3.26 2.99 -14.51
C LEU A 329 -1.96 2.45 -15.09
N ASP A 330 -0.82 2.92 -14.57
CA ASP A 330 0.48 2.37 -14.90
C ASP A 330 0.64 0.94 -14.39
N ASN A 331 1.40 0.14 -15.16
CA ASN A 331 1.66 -1.26 -14.86
C ASN A 331 0.39 -2.14 -14.76
N VAL A 332 -0.70 -1.72 -15.39
CA VAL A 332 -1.93 -2.50 -15.55
C VAL A 332 -2.28 -2.62 -17.02
N THR A 333 -2.69 -3.81 -17.45
CA THR A 333 -3.20 -4.04 -18.80
C THR A 333 -4.48 -4.86 -18.75
N PHE A 334 -5.47 -4.47 -19.54
CA PHE A 334 -6.71 -5.23 -19.74
C PHE A 334 -7.35 -4.85 -21.07
N GLY A 335 -8.17 -5.77 -21.60
CA GLY A 335 -8.89 -5.57 -22.86
C GLY A 335 -10.16 -4.73 -22.70
N GLU A 336 -10.71 -4.26 -23.82
CA GLU A 336 -11.91 -3.43 -23.89
C GLU A 336 -13.18 -4.12 -23.34
N ASN A 337 -13.19 -5.46 -23.29
CA ASN A 337 -14.30 -6.25 -22.72
C ASN A 337 -14.25 -6.36 -21.18
N THR A 338 -13.27 -5.73 -20.54
CA THR A 338 -13.12 -5.68 -19.10
C THR A 338 -13.57 -4.32 -18.59
N ILE A 339 -14.45 -4.31 -17.59
CA ILE A 339 -14.69 -3.12 -16.78
C ILE A 339 -13.85 -3.27 -15.51
N PHE A 340 -12.78 -2.50 -15.42
CA PHE A 340 -11.98 -2.35 -14.21
C PHE A 340 -12.51 -1.15 -13.44
N PHE A 341 -12.95 -1.33 -12.20
CA PHE A 341 -13.65 -0.27 -11.46
C PHE A 341 -13.28 -0.25 -9.99
N LEU A 342 -13.64 0.86 -9.35
CA LEU A 342 -13.50 1.10 -7.92
C LEU A 342 -14.85 1.54 -7.36
N GLU A 343 -15.27 0.95 -6.25
CA GLU A 343 -16.37 1.49 -5.45
C GLU A 343 -15.81 2.43 -4.39
N ARG A 344 -16.50 3.54 -4.13
CA ARG A 344 -16.11 4.44 -3.05
C ARG A 344 -16.13 3.69 -1.71
N PRO A 345 -15.38 4.16 -0.71
CA PRO A 345 -15.44 3.56 0.62
C PRO A 345 -16.86 3.58 1.23
N ILE A 346 -17.30 2.42 1.71
CA ILE A 346 -18.52 2.21 2.51
C ILE A 346 -18.16 1.27 3.68
N ILE A 347 -18.00 1.82 4.88
CA ILE A 347 -17.50 1.06 6.05
C ILE A 347 -18.47 0.01 6.60
N GLN A 348 -19.70 -0.03 6.08
CA GLN A 348 -20.67 -1.08 6.40
C GLN A 348 -20.49 -2.34 5.56
N TRP A 349 -19.71 -2.26 4.48
CA TRP A 349 -19.41 -3.41 3.65
C TRP A 349 -18.26 -4.22 4.20
N SER A 350 -18.30 -5.50 3.89
CA SER A 350 -17.33 -6.48 4.35
C SER A 350 -16.09 -6.54 3.45
N ASN A 351 -15.45 -5.41 3.13
CA ASN A 351 -14.14 -5.29 2.45
C ASN A 351 -13.19 -4.49 3.34
N MET A 352 -11.88 -4.70 3.32
CA MET A 352 -10.93 -3.93 4.15
C MET A 352 -10.89 -2.46 3.73
N GLY A 353 -11.23 -1.55 4.64
CA GLY A 353 -11.26 -0.11 4.35
C GLY A 353 -12.59 0.38 3.76
N GLY A 354 -13.52 -0.54 3.46
CA GLY A 354 -14.84 -0.28 2.91
C GLY A 354 -14.86 0.02 1.41
N ASP A 355 -13.70 0.16 0.76
CA ASP A 355 -13.57 0.26 -0.68
C ASP A 355 -13.31 -1.12 -1.32
N VAL A 356 -13.46 -1.20 -2.64
CA VAL A 356 -13.09 -2.41 -3.39
C VAL A 356 -12.71 -2.06 -4.81
N VAL A 357 -11.72 -2.78 -5.34
CA VAL A 357 -11.42 -2.81 -6.76
C VAL A 357 -12.11 -4.02 -7.37
N GLY A 358 -12.96 -3.80 -8.36
CA GLY A 358 -13.72 -4.87 -9.00
C GLY A 358 -13.38 -5.04 -10.48
N ILE A 359 -13.61 -6.25 -10.97
CA ILE A 359 -13.40 -6.63 -12.37
C ILE A 359 -14.69 -7.28 -12.88
N LEU A 360 -15.32 -6.64 -13.85
CA LEU A 360 -16.51 -7.14 -14.55
C LEU A 360 -16.18 -7.49 -16.01
N GLY A 361 -17.01 -8.36 -16.58
CA GLY A 361 -16.94 -8.79 -17.99
C GLY A 361 -16.86 -10.31 -18.13
N THR A 362 -17.62 -10.88 -19.07
CA THR A 362 -17.72 -12.34 -19.31
C THR A 362 -16.42 -12.99 -19.76
N SER A 363 -15.43 -12.19 -20.15
CA SER A 363 -14.12 -12.63 -20.61
C SER A 363 -12.99 -11.74 -20.10
N TYR A 364 -13.16 -11.12 -18.91
CA TYR A 364 -12.15 -10.22 -18.39
C TYR A 364 -10.76 -10.88 -18.33
N ASP A 365 -9.75 -10.08 -18.57
CA ASP A 365 -8.35 -10.46 -18.56
C ASP A 365 -7.53 -9.25 -18.14
N VAL A 366 -7.06 -9.26 -16.90
CA VAL A 366 -6.35 -8.14 -16.27
C VAL A 366 -4.97 -8.63 -15.83
N THR A 367 -3.91 -7.91 -16.17
CA THR A 367 -2.57 -8.13 -15.64
C THR A 367 -2.10 -6.89 -14.92
N PHE A 368 -1.58 -7.02 -13.70
CA PHE A 368 -0.95 -5.94 -12.96
C PHE A 368 0.33 -6.39 -12.26
N ARG A 369 1.18 -5.44 -11.90
CA ARG A 369 2.46 -5.69 -11.22
C ARG A 369 2.25 -5.95 -9.72
N LEU A 370 2.98 -6.92 -9.17
CA LEU A 370 3.08 -7.13 -7.74
C LEU A 370 3.88 -6.00 -7.06
N PRO A 371 3.57 -5.66 -5.80
CA PRO A 371 4.32 -4.67 -5.04
C PRO A 371 5.78 -5.09 -4.86
N ASN A 372 6.67 -4.11 -4.71
CA ASN A 372 8.09 -4.38 -4.51
C ASN A 372 8.35 -4.81 -3.07
N VAL A 373 8.87 -6.02 -2.89
CA VAL A 373 9.33 -6.55 -1.60
C VAL A 373 10.74 -7.11 -1.77
N PRO A 374 11.49 -7.34 -0.68
CA PRO A 374 12.83 -7.88 -0.78
C PRO A 374 12.84 -9.23 -1.52
N PRO A 375 13.94 -9.59 -2.20
CA PRO A 375 14.07 -10.91 -2.79
C PRO A 375 13.93 -12.00 -1.73
N GLY A 376 13.17 -13.04 -2.03
CA GLY A 376 12.85 -14.07 -1.06
C GLY A 376 11.71 -14.98 -1.52
N THR A 377 11.37 -15.94 -0.68
CA THR A 377 10.23 -16.83 -0.91
C THR A 377 9.06 -16.39 -0.05
N TYR A 378 7.93 -16.13 -0.69
CA TYR A 378 6.72 -15.63 -0.03
C TYR A 378 5.54 -16.53 -0.32
N GLU A 379 4.62 -16.64 0.63
CA GLU A 379 3.26 -17.07 0.32
C GLU A 379 2.46 -15.86 -0.17
N LEU A 380 1.97 -15.94 -1.41
CA LEU A 380 1.10 -14.94 -2.01
C LEU A 380 -0.35 -15.29 -1.71
N ARG A 381 -1.09 -14.36 -1.10
CA ARG A 381 -2.50 -14.53 -0.75
C ARG A 381 -3.34 -13.37 -1.30
N LEU A 382 -4.61 -13.66 -1.57
CA LEU A 382 -5.63 -12.66 -1.88
C LEU A 382 -6.73 -12.71 -0.82
N GLY A 383 -6.92 -11.59 -0.12
CA GLY A 383 -8.10 -11.29 0.67
C GLY A 383 -9.26 -10.95 -0.25
N TYR A 384 -10.43 -11.52 0.00
CA TYR A 384 -11.63 -11.23 -0.79
C TYR A 384 -12.91 -11.51 -0.01
N THR A 385 -13.98 -10.88 -0.49
CA THR A 385 -15.33 -10.97 0.07
C THR A 385 -16.17 -11.92 -0.74
N ALA A 386 -16.54 -13.05 -0.12
CA ALA A 386 -17.40 -14.04 -0.72
C ALA A 386 -18.86 -13.55 -0.77
N LEU A 387 -19.44 -13.54 -1.97
CA LEU A 387 -20.86 -13.30 -2.23
C LEU A 387 -21.32 -14.18 -3.38
N GLU A 388 -22.60 -14.54 -3.40
CA GLU A 388 -23.19 -15.32 -4.50
C GLU A 388 -23.06 -14.61 -5.86
N SER A 389 -23.00 -13.28 -5.85
CA SER A 389 -22.79 -12.44 -7.03
C SER A 389 -21.36 -12.49 -7.55
N ARG A 390 -20.34 -12.98 -6.81
CA ARG A 390 -18.94 -12.90 -7.25
C ARG A 390 -18.60 -13.79 -8.44
N GLY A 391 -17.53 -13.44 -9.12
CA GLY A 391 -16.97 -14.14 -10.27
C GLY A 391 -16.06 -15.32 -9.92
N ILE A 392 -15.63 -16.03 -10.96
CA ILE A 392 -14.61 -17.08 -10.88
C ILE A 392 -13.46 -16.70 -11.81
N GLY A 393 -12.24 -16.66 -11.27
CA GLY A 393 -11.05 -16.22 -12.01
C GLY A 393 -9.88 -17.20 -11.89
N GLN A 394 -9.23 -17.51 -13.01
CA GLN A 394 -7.93 -18.16 -13.01
C GLN A 394 -6.84 -17.13 -12.73
N VAL A 395 -6.01 -17.40 -11.72
CA VAL A 395 -4.86 -16.56 -11.36
C VAL A 395 -3.61 -17.10 -12.05
N TYR A 396 -2.78 -16.21 -12.56
CA TYR A 396 -1.44 -16.50 -13.06
C TYR A 396 -0.44 -15.61 -12.33
N VAL A 397 0.75 -16.14 -12.04
CA VAL A 397 1.90 -15.38 -11.52
C VAL A 397 3.02 -15.55 -12.53
N ASP A 398 3.54 -14.44 -13.05
CA ASP A 398 4.56 -14.40 -14.11
C ASP A 398 4.22 -15.27 -15.32
N GLY A 399 2.93 -15.22 -15.72
CA GLY A 399 2.39 -15.99 -16.85
C GLY A 399 2.12 -17.47 -16.55
N ILE A 400 2.44 -17.97 -15.36
CA ILE A 400 2.21 -19.37 -14.96
C ILE A 400 0.88 -19.49 -14.21
N PRO A 401 -0.06 -20.36 -14.64
CA PRO A 401 -1.32 -20.56 -13.94
C PRO A 401 -1.10 -21.15 -12.55
N GLN A 402 -1.82 -20.62 -11.55
CA GLN A 402 -1.71 -21.02 -10.16
C GLN A 402 -2.98 -21.73 -9.69
N GLY A 403 -2.82 -22.97 -9.21
CA GLY A 403 -3.90 -23.74 -8.59
C GLY A 403 -5.16 -23.89 -9.44
N LEU A 404 -6.27 -24.20 -8.76
CA LEU A 404 -7.61 -24.15 -9.35
C LEU A 404 -8.10 -22.70 -9.45
N PRO A 405 -8.98 -22.37 -10.42
CA PRO A 405 -9.63 -21.07 -10.46
C PRO A 405 -10.26 -20.71 -9.11
N MET A 406 -10.09 -19.45 -8.73
CA MET A 406 -10.66 -18.91 -7.51
C MET A 406 -12.16 -18.66 -7.71
N ASP A 407 -12.98 -19.45 -7.03
CA ASP A 407 -14.43 -19.26 -6.95
C ASP A 407 -14.75 -18.39 -5.73
N MET A 408 -14.98 -17.10 -5.97
CA MET A 408 -15.25 -16.13 -4.92
C MET A 408 -16.68 -16.20 -4.38
N ARG A 409 -17.50 -17.16 -4.83
CA ARG A 409 -18.86 -17.36 -4.29
C ARG A 409 -18.90 -18.28 -3.09
N ILE A 410 -17.78 -18.93 -2.78
CA ILE A 410 -17.67 -19.93 -1.73
C ILE A 410 -17.37 -19.24 -0.40
N PHE A 411 -18.28 -19.40 0.56
CA PHE A 411 -18.15 -18.90 1.93
C PHE A 411 -17.25 -19.82 2.78
N GLY A 412 -16.68 -19.27 3.84
CA GLY A 412 -15.69 -19.93 4.70
C GLY A 412 -16.20 -21.20 5.40
N ASN A 413 -17.51 -21.29 5.62
CA ASN A 413 -18.18 -22.44 6.23
C ASN A 413 -18.57 -23.53 5.21
N ASP A 414 -18.28 -23.36 3.92
CA ASP A 414 -18.47 -24.38 2.90
C ASP A 414 -17.55 -25.58 3.15
N GLY A 415 -18.04 -26.80 2.91
CA GLY A 415 -17.28 -28.03 3.14
C GLY A 415 -15.97 -28.15 2.34
N ARG A 416 -15.83 -27.40 1.22
CA ARG A 416 -14.58 -27.31 0.45
C ARG A 416 -13.48 -26.51 1.16
N ILE A 417 -13.87 -25.59 2.03
CA ILE A 417 -12.96 -24.77 2.85
C ILE A 417 -12.81 -25.38 4.23
N GLY A 418 -13.94 -25.78 4.84
CA GLY A 418 -14.00 -26.46 6.12
C GLY A 418 -13.87 -25.55 7.33
N GLY A 419 -14.14 -24.25 7.21
CA GLY A 419 -14.03 -23.30 8.33
C GLY A 419 -15.14 -23.45 9.37
N LEU A 420 -14.78 -23.40 10.65
CA LEU A 420 -15.71 -23.43 11.78
C LEU A 420 -16.20 -22.02 12.10
N TYR A 421 -17.41 -21.67 11.68
CA TYR A 421 -18.03 -20.35 11.91
C TYR A 421 -19.34 -20.47 12.70
N ASN A 422 -19.63 -19.47 13.54
CA ASN A 422 -20.90 -19.36 14.26
C ASN A 422 -21.93 -18.59 13.42
N GLY A 423 -22.58 -19.28 12.49
CA GLY A 423 -23.46 -18.66 11.51
C GLY A 423 -22.68 -17.75 10.55
N TRP A 424 -23.29 -16.62 10.16
CA TRP A 424 -22.68 -15.69 9.21
C TRP A 424 -21.54 -14.85 9.83
N ALA A 425 -21.76 -14.30 11.03
CA ALA A 425 -20.85 -13.34 11.68
C ALA A 425 -20.81 -13.45 13.22
N GLY A 426 -21.32 -14.53 13.79
CA GLY A 426 -21.32 -14.73 15.24
C GLY A 426 -19.90 -14.94 15.79
N TRP A 427 -19.70 -14.61 17.06
CA TRP A 427 -18.46 -14.91 17.76
C TRP A 427 -18.12 -16.39 17.63
N ARG A 428 -16.89 -16.70 17.19
CA ARG A 428 -16.44 -18.09 17.00
C ARG A 428 -15.90 -18.68 18.29
N ASN A 429 -15.02 -17.93 18.97
CA ASN A 429 -14.27 -18.39 20.14
C ASN A 429 -15.05 -18.12 21.45
N LYS A 430 -15.41 -19.18 22.17
CA LYS A 430 -16.11 -19.11 23.46
C LYS A 430 -15.22 -18.70 24.64
N ASP A 431 -13.91 -18.82 24.47
CA ASP A 431 -12.92 -18.38 25.46
C ASP A 431 -12.71 -16.86 25.39
N GLU A 432 -13.01 -16.23 24.24
CA GLU A 432 -12.95 -14.78 24.04
C GLU A 432 -14.30 -14.09 24.29
N ASN A 433 -15.41 -14.79 24.06
CA ASN A 433 -16.75 -14.23 24.19
C ASN A 433 -17.78 -15.30 24.59
N SER A 434 -18.67 -15.00 25.54
CA SER A 434 -19.69 -15.95 26.02
C SER A 434 -20.71 -16.40 24.97
N SER A 435 -20.82 -15.68 23.83
CA SER A 435 -21.65 -16.07 22.68
C SER A 435 -20.91 -16.96 21.67
N GLY A 436 -19.63 -17.25 21.92
CA GLY A 436 -18.83 -18.16 21.11
C GLY A 436 -19.23 -19.63 21.27
N ILE A 437 -18.88 -20.47 20.30
CA ILE A 437 -19.28 -21.88 20.29
C ILE A 437 -18.12 -22.87 20.20
N TYR A 438 -16.94 -22.43 19.76
CA TYR A 438 -15.73 -23.25 19.65
C TYR A 438 -14.69 -22.83 20.69
N THR A 439 -13.88 -23.77 21.19
CA THR A 439 -12.68 -23.43 21.99
C THR A 439 -11.59 -22.83 21.11
N THR A 440 -10.63 -22.18 21.76
CA THR A 440 -9.36 -21.75 21.17
C THR A 440 -8.67 -22.92 20.44
N GLU A 441 -8.56 -24.09 21.06
CA GLU A 441 -7.88 -25.26 20.50
C GLU A 441 -8.61 -25.82 19.25
N GLU A 442 -9.95 -25.84 19.26
CA GLU A 442 -10.76 -26.26 18.11
C GLU A 442 -10.54 -25.32 16.92
N LEU A 443 -10.44 -24.01 17.16
CA LEU A 443 -10.18 -23.03 16.12
C LEU A 443 -8.75 -23.08 15.60
N GLU A 444 -7.76 -23.37 16.45
CA GLU A 444 -6.37 -23.60 16.01
C GLU A 444 -6.24 -24.80 15.09
N GLU A 445 -6.88 -25.91 15.43
CA GLU A 445 -6.90 -27.10 14.57
C GLU A 445 -7.68 -26.83 13.28
N ASN A 446 -8.83 -26.15 13.38
CA ASN A 446 -9.61 -25.80 12.21
C ASN A 446 -8.82 -24.93 11.22
N ALA A 447 -8.02 -24.02 11.73
CA ALA A 447 -7.29 -23.12 10.87
C ALA A 447 -6.11 -23.83 10.16
N ARG A 448 -5.58 -24.93 10.71
CA ARG A 448 -4.72 -25.89 9.97
C ARG A 448 -5.48 -26.59 8.84
N ILE A 449 -6.73 -27.01 9.09
CA ILE A 449 -7.60 -27.64 8.07
C ILE A 449 -7.86 -26.66 6.92
N MET A 450 -8.28 -25.42 7.23
CA MET A 450 -8.47 -24.38 6.23
C MET A 450 -7.19 -24.15 5.42
N LYS A 451 -6.02 -24.05 6.09
CA LYS A 451 -4.73 -23.87 5.43
C LYS A 451 -4.39 -25.02 4.48
N ASN A 452 -4.66 -26.26 4.86
CA ASN A 452 -4.47 -27.43 4.00
C ASN A 452 -5.36 -27.38 2.74
N ASN A 453 -6.55 -26.77 2.86
CA ASN A 453 -7.43 -26.47 1.72
C ASN A 453 -7.00 -25.19 0.96
N GLY A 454 -5.96 -24.50 1.43
CA GLY A 454 -5.38 -23.27 0.90
C GLY A 454 -6.16 -22.00 1.22
N TYR A 455 -6.90 -22.00 2.33
CA TYR A 455 -7.68 -20.87 2.81
C TYR A 455 -7.25 -20.48 4.22
N TYR A 456 -7.48 -19.22 4.56
CA TYR A 456 -7.33 -18.69 5.89
C TYR A 456 -8.59 -17.88 6.23
N SER A 457 -8.94 -17.84 7.51
CA SER A 457 -9.94 -16.89 7.99
C SER A 457 -9.46 -15.46 7.71
N ALA A 458 -10.36 -14.49 7.65
CA ALA A 458 -9.96 -13.08 7.65
C ALA A 458 -9.24 -12.66 8.96
N PRO A 459 -8.44 -11.59 8.93
CA PRO A 459 -7.69 -11.13 10.10
C PRO A 459 -8.58 -10.60 11.23
N LYS A 460 -8.12 -10.76 12.48
CA LYS A 460 -8.76 -10.15 13.67
C LYS A 460 -8.56 -8.64 13.75
N SER A 461 -7.53 -8.12 13.09
CA SER A 461 -7.22 -6.69 13.06
C SER A 461 -8.11 -5.88 12.12
N VAL A 462 -9.11 -6.50 11.47
CA VAL A 462 -10.00 -5.80 10.55
C VAL A 462 -11.46 -6.11 10.89
N PHE A 463 -12.33 -5.11 10.76
CA PHE A 463 -13.76 -5.19 11.06
C PHE A 463 -14.61 -4.42 10.05
N PHE A 464 -15.91 -4.68 10.00
CA PHE A 464 -16.87 -3.78 9.35
C PHE A 464 -17.90 -3.25 10.33
N GLY A 465 -18.63 -2.22 9.90
CA GLY A 465 -19.40 -1.35 10.75
C GLY A 465 -18.53 -0.23 11.33
N ASN A 466 -19.15 0.62 12.14
CA ASN A 466 -18.45 1.67 12.88
C ASN A 466 -19.30 2.14 14.05
N ASP A 467 -18.67 2.54 15.14
CA ASP A 467 -19.34 3.16 16.29
C ASP A 467 -19.19 4.69 16.26
N GLY A 468 -19.94 5.34 15.35
CA GLY A 468 -19.94 6.79 15.16
C GLY A 468 -19.89 7.21 13.69
N ASN A 469 -19.83 8.51 13.44
CA ASN A 469 -19.92 9.10 12.09
C ASN A 469 -18.73 10.04 11.75
N ASP A 470 -17.73 10.14 12.61
CA ASP A 470 -16.65 11.14 12.54
C ASP A 470 -15.26 10.52 12.44
N ILE A 471 -15.01 9.46 13.21
CA ILE A 471 -13.73 8.74 13.25
C ILE A 471 -13.93 7.22 13.31
N PRO A 472 -12.92 6.42 12.88
CA PRO A 472 -12.94 4.97 13.02
C PRO A 472 -13.01 4.54 14.49
N ARG A 473 -14.03 3.77 14.84
CA ARG A 473 -14.26 3.25 16.20
C ARG A 473 -14.86 1.85 16.15
N TYR A 474 -14.15 0.90 16.75
CA TYR A 474 -14.68 -0.45 16.98
C TYR A 474 -15.53 -0.50 18.25
N ASN A 475 -16.71 -1.11 18.14
CA ASN A 475 -17.55 -1.51 19.27
C ASN A 475 -18.21 -2.85 18.96
N ALA A 476 -18.08 -3.84 19.84
CA ALA A 476 -18.60 -5.18 19.63
C ALA A 476 -20.14 -5.26 19.44
N SER A 477 -20.88 -4.19 19.77
CA SER A 477 -22.33 -4.10 19.56
C SER A 477 -22.72 -3.62 18.17
N ASN A 478 -21.85 -2.84 17.51
CA ASN A 478 -22.13 -2.16 16.24
C ASN A 478 -21.22 -2.65 15.10
N CYS A 479 -20.12 -3.31 15.44
CA CYS A 479 -19.09 -3.76 14.52
C CYS A 479 -18.96 -5.28 14.55
N THR A 480 -18.55 -5.85 13.43
CA THR A 480 -18.23 -7.27 13.31
C THR A 480 -16.78 -7.45 12.93
N LEU A 481 -16.02 -8.19 13.73
CA LEU A 481 -14.65 -8.59 13.37
C LEU A 481 -14.69 -9.53 12.17
N TYR A 482 -13.86 -9.27 11.15
CA TYR A 482 -13.86 -10.11 9.96
C TYR A 482 -13.44 -11.55 10.23
N TYR A 483 -12.58 -11.78 11.21
CA TYR A 483 -12.25 -13.12 11.71
C TYR A 483 -13.49 -13.97 12.06
N ASN A 484 -14.56 -13.34 12.54
CA ASN A 484 -15.83 -13.99 12.88
C ASN A 484 -16.77 -14.16 11.68
N SER A 485 -16.53 -13.46 10.58
CA SER A 485 -17.40 -13.49 9.40
C SER A 485 -16.99 -14.59 8.42
N CYS A 486 -17.95 -15.41 7.99
CA CYS A 486 -17.68 -16.46 7.00
C CYS A 486 -17.56 -15.93 5.57
N ASN A 487 -17.82 -14.64 5.33
CA ASN A 487 -17.82 -14.05 4.00
C ASN A 487 -16.58 -13.22 3.66
N LEU A 488 -15.58 -13.11 4.55
CA LEU A 488 -14.27 -12.56 4.19
C LEU A 488 -13.20 -13.62 4.46
N LEU A 489 -12.38 -13.89 3.45
CA LEU A 489 -11.41 -14.98 3.47
C LEU A 489 -10.10 -14.51 2.86
N ARG A 490 -9.01 -15.22 3.17
CA ARG A 490 -7.77 -15.10 2.43
C ARG A 490 -7.48 -16.42 1.72
N ARG A 491 -7.30 -16.39 0.42
CA ARG A 491 -6.93 -17.54 -0.40
C ARG A 491 -5.44 -17.52 -0.66
N LYS A 492 -4.76 -18.63 -0.40
CA LYS A 492 -3.41 -18.86 -0.92
C LYS A 492 -3.47 -18.99 -2.44
N ILE A 493 -2.75 -18.12 -3.14
CA ILE A 493 -2.56 -18.22 -4.60
C ILE A 493 -1.44 -19.22 -4.88
N CYS A 494 -0.24 -18.94 -4.35
CA CYS A 494 0.95 -19.77 -4.55
C CYS A 494 2.04 -19.45 -3.52
N THR A 495 3.12 -20.22 -3.58
CA THR A 495 4.41 -19.80 -3.04
C THR A 495 5.20 -19.17 -4.19
N VAL A 496 5.51 -17.89 -4.08
CA VAL A 496 6.20 -17.10 -5.12
C VAL A 496 7.65 -16.86 -4.72
N GLU A 497 8.56 -16.97 -5.69
CA GLU A 497 9.96 -16.56 -5.55
C GLU A 497 10.10 -15.14 -6.11
N VAL A 498 10.24 -14.17 -5.22
CA VAL A 498 10.53 -12.78 -5.59
C VAL A 498 12.03 -12.66 -5.87
N LYS A 499 12.36 -12.22 -7.08
CA LYS A 499 13.73 -12.13 -7.60
C LYS A 499 14.24 -10.70 -7.55
N ALA A 500 15.54 -10.56 -7.29
CA ALA A 500 16.21 -9.27 -7.31
C ALA A 500 16.13 -8.61 -8.70
N ASN A 501 16.02 -7.29 -8.74
CA ASN A 501 15.91 -6.47 -9.95
C ASN A 501 14.90 -7.03 -10.98
N THR A 502 13.79 -7.60 -10.51
CA THR A 502 12.76 -8.19 -11.37
C THR A 502 11.39 -7.72 -10.93
N HIS A 503 10.55 -7.30 -11.88
CA HIS A 503 9.15 -7.03 -11.61
C HIS A 503 8.36 -8.33 -11.81
N HIS A 504 7.49 -8.62 -10.86
CA HIS A 504 6.60 -9.77 -10.91
C HIS A 504 5.18 -9.30 -11.24
N THR A 505 4.40 -10.17 -11.87
CA THR A 505 3.06 -9.83 -12.35
C THR A 505 2.03 -10.86 -11.93
N VAL A 506 0.82 -10.38 -11.65
CA VAL A 506 -0.38 -11.20 -11.48
C VAL A 506 -1.31 -10.94 -12.64
N ARG A 507 -1.82 -12.02 -13.24
CA ARG A 507 -2.88 -11.96 -14.24
C ARG A 507 -4.11 -12.71 -13.76
N LEU A 508 -5.28 -12.11 -13.97
CA LEU A 508 -6.59 -12.61 -13.58
C LEU A 508 -7.44 -12.74 -14.84
N ARG A 509 -7.90 -13.96 -15.12
CA ARG A 509 -8.73 -14.23 -16.29
C ARG A 509 -10.03 -14.88 -15.88
N SER A 510 -11.15 -14.35 -16.35
CA SER A 510 -12.45 -14.95 -16.10
C SER A 510 -12.51 -16.38 -16.63
N VAL A 511 -13.07 -17.26 -15.82
CA VAL A 511 -13.53 -18.60 -16.26
C VAL A 511 -15.05 -18.76 -16.08
N LEU A 512 -15.73 -17.72 -15.58
CA LEU A 512 -17.17 -17.65 -15.49
C LEU A 512 -17.72 -16.88 -16.70
N THR A 513 -18.19 -17.60 -17.71
CA THR A 513 -18.68 -17.02 -18.97
C THR A 513 -20.19 -16.77 -18.98
N SER A 514 -20.91 -17.22 -17.94
CA SER A 514 -22.38 -17.21 -17.90
C SER A 514 -22.99 -15.98 -17.22
N SER A 515 -22.19 -15.05 -16.72
CA SER A 515 -22.67 -13.89 -15.96
C SER A 515 -21.91 -12.62 -16.37
N GLU A 516 -22.68 -11.56 -16.64
CA GLU A 516 -22.16 -10.22 -16.92
C GLU A 516 -22.12 -9.33 -15.67
N THR A 517 -22.79 -9.75 -14.60
CA THR A 517 -22.91 -8.98 -13.35
C THR A 517 -22.11 -9.59 -12.20
N SER A 518 -21.30 -10.60 -12.51
CA SER A 518 -20.45 -11.27 -11.54
C SER A 518 -19.04 -10.72 -11.55
N ASP A 519 -18.71 -10.01 -10.48
CA ASP A 519 -17.46 -9.30 -10.36
C ASP A 519 -16.40 -10.14 -9.62
N PHE A 520 -15.16 -10.07 -10.08
CA PHE A 520 -14.01 -10.57 -9.34
C PHE A 520 -13.42 -9.42 -8.54
N THR A 521 -13.42 -9.52 -7.22
CA THR A 521 -12.98 -8.44 -6.34
C THR A 521 -11.53 -8.60 -5.90
N LEU A 522 -10.84 -7.48 -5.88
CA LEU A 522 -9.53 -7.29 -5.27
C LEU A 522 -9.72 -6.37 -4.06
N ASP A 523 -9.50 -6.91 -2.87
CA ASP A 523 -9.61 -6.18 -1.60
C ASP A 523 -8.20 -5.87 -1.06
N PHE A 524 -7.50 -6.91 -0.59
CA PHE A 524 -6.09 -6.79 -0.20
C PHE A 524 -5.28 -8.00 -0.64
N MET A 525 -3.99 -7.79 -0.85
CA MET A 525 -3.03 -8.86 -1.12
C MET A 525 -2.10 -9.02 0.08
N GLU A 526 -1.63 -10.24 0.34
CA GLU A 526 -0.59 -10.49 1.33
C GLU A 526 0.61 -11.17 0.66
N LEU A 527 1.80 -10.64 0.95
CA LEU A 527 3.08 -11.32 0.75
C LEU A 527 3.62 -11.66 2.13
N VAL A 528 3.62 -12.94 2.47
CA VAL A 528 4.08 -13.41 3.78
C VAL A 528 5.40 -14.15 3.61
N PRO A 529 6.52 -13.70 4.21
CA PRO A 529 7.76 -14.45 4.23
C PRO A 529 7.55 -15.90 4.70
N ILE A 530 8.11 -16.87 3.97
CA ILE A 530 7.79 -18.28 4.20
C ILE A 530 8.26 -18.79 5.58
N ASP A 531 9.28 -18.17 6.15
CA ASP A 531 9.83 -18.44 7.47
C ASP A 531 8.88 -18.03 8.61
N ILE A 532 7.99 -17.06 8.36
CA ILE A 532 6.95 -16.65 9.31
C ILE A 532 5.56 -17.17 8.95
N CYS A 533 5.39 -17.86 7.82
CA CYS A 533 4.16 -18.56 7.46
C CYS A 533 3.85 -19.69 8.45
N GLY A 534 3.18 -19.37 9.56
CA GLY A 534 2.80 -20.32 10.60
C GLY A 534 1.88 -21.44 10.09
N ALA A 535 1.59 -22.44 10.94
CA ALA A 535 0.70 -23.57 10.61
C ALA A 535 -0.78 -23.16 10.38
N GLY A 536 -1.08 -21.87 10.22
CA GLY A 536 -2.44 -21.36 10.03
C GLY A 536 -3.26 -21.31 11.32
N GLY A 537 -2.71 -21.48 12.52
CA GLY A 537 -3.46 -21.39 13.79
C GLY A 537 -3.87 -19.96 14.19
N LEU A 538 -4.45 -19.80 15.39
CA LEU A 538 -4.86 -18.49 15.94
C LEU A 538 -3.71 -17.46 15.98
N GLY A 539 -2.46 -17.92 16.00
CA GLY A 539 -1.26 -17.08 15.97
C GLY A 539 -0.99 -16.31 14.67
N GLU A 540 -1.56 -16.70 13.51
CA GLU A 540 -1.37 -15.90 12.28
C GLU A 540 -2.11 -14.54 12.35
N ASP A 541 -3.06 -14.33 13.27
CA ASP A 541 -3.82 -13.08 13.41
C ASP A 541 -3.95 -12.57 14.86
N LEU A 542 -3.30 -13.21 15.83
CA LEU A 542 -3.23 -12.74 17.22
C LEU A 542 -2.03 -11.82 17.48
N TYR A 543 -1.00 -11.88 16.62
CA TYR A 543 0.26 -11.13 16.75
C TYR A 543 0.69 -10.61 15.38
#